data_AF-A0A6C1BVJ8-F1
#
_entry.id   AF-A0A6C1BVJ8-F1
#
_cell.length_a   1.000
_cell.length_b   1.000
_cell.length_c   1.000
_cell.angle_alpha   90.00
_cell.angle_beta   90.00
_cell.angle_gamma   90.00
#
_symmetry.space_group_name_H-M   'P 1'
#
loop_
_entity.id
_entity.type
_entity.pdbx_description
1 polymer ?
#
loop_
_entity_poly.entity_id
_entity_poly.type
_entity_poly.pdbx_seq_one_letter_code
_entity_poly.pdbx_strand_id
1 'polypeptide(L)'
;MKTVDVSTKPETLRSASAYGRIRLKKDTVQAIREGRVPKGDVLSACRLAGIMASKKTPELLPFCHPVSLEHVEIKAQLGEDYLEVFSYVKGINKTGYEMEALTAVSVALLTVYDMCKGMDDSMLIEEIRLLEKTGGKSQWSKTLEGIRVKVLSESALKEFIEGKLLSLGAELSEEGYGLLVSTQSLSFSEVWQVSSVINQKLFSLLPEALKRGVKVGLCNGRLCIELEEDKAIISAFFESFGGLIGNWLRNGKAV
;
A
#
# COMPACT_ATOMS: atom_id res chain seq x y z
N MET A 1 -5.30 -18.56 -19.65
CA MET A 1 -5.46 -17.41 -18.71
C MET A 1 -4.61 -17.69 -17.48
N LYS A 2 -4.00 -16.69 -16.84
CA LYS A 2 -3.12 -16.92 -15.69
C LYS A 2 -3.11 -15.74 -14.73
N THR A 3 -3.00 -16.03 -13.44
CA THR A 3 -2.70 -15.05 -12.39
C THR A 3 -1.26 -14.56 -12.54
N VAL A 4 -1.00 -13.28 -12.27
CA VAL A 4 0.35 -12.70 -12.35
C VAL A 4 1.19 -13.19 -11.17
N ASP A 5 2.40 -13.68 -11.40
CA ASP A 5 3.31 -13.99 -10.31
C ASP A 5 3.81 -12.71 -9.63
N VAL A 6 3.59 -12.62 -8.32
CA VAL A 6 4.01 -11.49 -7.46
C VAL A 6 4.99 -11.93 -6.38
N SER A 7 5.50 -13.17 -6.42
CA SER A 7 6.38 -13.78 -5.42
C SER A 7 7.58 -12.90 -5.04
N THR A 8 8.24 -12.33 -6.05
CA THR A 8 9.42 -11.46 -5.94
C THR A 8 9.08 -10.03 -5.53
N LYS A 9 7.81 -9.64 -5.53
CA LYS A 9 7.42 -8.29 -5.11
C LYS A 9 7.45 -8.20 -3.58
N PRO A 10 8.05 -7.16 -3.02
CA PRO A 10 7.94 -6.85 -1.59
C PRO A 10 6.53 -6.39 -1.21
N GLU A 11 6.18 -6.58 0.06
CA GLU A 11 4.93 -6.08 0.64
C GLU A 11 5.06 -4.60 0.97
N THR A 12 4.02 -3.82 0.67
CA THR A 12 3.93 -2.42 1.03
C THR A 12 2.55 -2.02 1.48
N LEU A 13 2.50 -0.92 2.23
CA LEU A 13 1.26 -0.23 2.52
C LEU A 13 0.60 0.22 1.22
N ARG A 14 -0.62 -0.26 0.99
CA ARG A 14 -1.40 0.04 -0.21
C ARG A 14 -2.80 0.44 0.20
N SER A 15 -3.40 1.31 -0.60
CA SER A 15 -4.80 1.65 -0.48
C SER A 15 -5.47 1.83 -1.83
N ALA A 16 -6.78 1.67 -1.86
CA ALA A 16 -7.60 1.99 -3.01
C ALA A 16 -8.93 2.58 -2.54
N SER A 17 -9.39 3.60 -3.26
CA SER A 17 -10.70 4.23 -3.06
C SER A 17 -11.52 4.08 -4.32
N ALA A 18 -12.78 3.69 -4.21
CA ALA A 18 -13.70 3.62 -5.35
C ALA A 18 -15.02 4.34 -5.04
N TYR A 19 -15.75 4.65 -6.11
CA TYR A 19 -17.03 5.33 -6.09
C TYR A 19 -18.00 4.63 -7.05
N GLY A 20 -19.29 4.73 -6.75
CA GLY A 20 -20.37 4.50 -7.68
C GLY A 20 -21.68 5.04 -7.13
N ARG A 21 -22.70 5.12 -7.98
CA ARG A 21 -24.02 5.62 -7.58
C ARG A 21 -25.14 4.77 -8.16
N ILE A 22 -26.33 4.90 -7.58
CA ILE A 22 -27.56 4.35 -8.12
C ILE A 22 -28.63 5.45 -8.17
N ARG A 23 -29.22 5.66 -9.35
CA ARG A 23 -30.39 6.54 -9.51
C ARG A 23 -31.64 5.88 -8.97
N LEU A 24 -32.49 6.69 -8.34
CA LEU A 24 -33.69 6.29 -7.64
C LEU A 24 -34.80 7.32 -7.90
N LYS A 25 -36.07 6.92 -7.87
CA LYS A 25 -37.19 7.85 -7.77
C LYS A 25 -37.08 8.64 -6.45
N LYS A 26 -37.53 9.89 -6.46
CA LYS A 26 -37.55 10.75 -5.25
C LYS A 26 -38.33 10.11 -4.10
N ASP A 27 -39.42 9.41 -4.41
CA ASP A 27 -40.23 8.69 -3.41
C ASP A 27 -39.46 7.52 -2.77
N THR A 28 -38.63 6.82 -3.56
CA THR A 28 -37.74 5.76 -3.07
C THR A 28 -36.69 6.34 -2.12
N VAL A 29 -36.04 7.44 -2.50
CA VAL A 29 -35.08 8.15 -1.64
C VAL A 29 -35.74 8.57 -0.33
N GLN A 30 -36.96 9.12 -0.38
CA GLN A 30 -37.69 9.53 0.81
C GLN A 30 -38.04 8.33 1.70
N ALA A 31 -38.47 7.21 1.11
CA ALA A 31 -38.74 5.99 1.86
C ALA A 31 -37.48 5.42 2.53
N ILE A 32 -36.32 5.49 1.88
CA ILE A 32 -35.04 5.11 2.50
C ILE A 32 -34.74 6.04 3.68
N ARG A 33 -34.85 7.36 3.48
CA ARG A 33 -34.58 8.37 4.51
C ARG A 33 -35.45 8.21 5.76
N GLU A 34 -36.71 7.83 5.56
CA GLU A 34 -37.70 7.63 6.62
C GLU A 34 -37.73 6.20 7.18
N GLY A 35 -36.90 5.28 6.66
CA GLY A 35 -36.87 3.88 7.10
C GLY A 35 -38.15 3.09 6.75
N ARG A 36 -38.87 3.48 5.71
CA ARG A 36 -40.13 2.86 5.26
C ARG A 36 -39.97 1.77 4.21
N VAL A 37 -38.73 1.42 3.84
CA VAL A 37 -38.48 0.31 2.91
C VAL A 37 -38.85 -1.01 3.59
N PRO A 38 -39.74 -1.85 2.99
CA PRO A 38 -40.26 -3.05 3.65
C PRO A 38 -39.19 -4.07 4.10
N LYS A 39 -38.06 -4.11 3.39
CA LYS A 39 -36.94 -5.01 3.70
C LYS A 39 -36.04 -4.51 4.84
N GLY A 40 -36.23 -3.29 5.33
CA GLY A 40 -35.47 -2.71 6.44
C GLY A 40 -34.46 -1.64 6.01
N ASP A 41 -33.44 -1.43 6.85
CA ASP A 41 -32.47 -0.35 6.69
C ASP A 41 -31.51 -0.59 5.50
N VAL A 42 -31.75 0.15 4.42
CA VAL A 42 -31.00 0.07 3.17
C VAL A 42 -29.56 0.55 3.32
N LEU A 43 -29.31 1.60 4.11
CA LEU A 43 -27.97 2.17 4.27
C LEU A 43 -27.07 1.26 5.09
N SER A 44 -27.60 0.66 6.16
CA SER A 44 -26.87 -0.32 6.96
C SER A 44 -26.61 -1.59 6.15
N ALA A 45 -27.62 -2.10 5.43
CA ALA A 45 -27.49 -3.28 4.60
C ALA A 45 -26.43 -3.12 3.50
N CYS A 46 -26.45 -2.01 2.75
CA CYS A 46 -25.49 -1.80 1.66
C CYS A 46 -24.06 -1.61 2.16
N ARG A 47 -23.85 -0.94 3.30
CA ARG A 47 -22.53 -0.81 3.93
C ARG A 47 -21.97 -2.17 4.36
N LEU A 48 -22.78 -2.99 5.02
CA LEU A 48 -22.38 -4.33 5.45
C LEU A 48 -22.05 -5.22 4.23
N ALA A 49 -22.90 -5.19 3.21
CA ALA A 49 -22.69 -5.94 1.97
C ALA A 49 -21.40 -5.52 1.27
N GLY A 50 -21.10 -4.22 1.21
CA GLY A 50 -19.83 -3.72 0.67
C GLY A 50 -18.61 -4.23 1.43
N ILE A 51 -18.64 -4.23 2.77
CA ILE A 51 -17.55 -4.78 3.61
C ILE A 51 -17.35 -6.27 3.34
N MET A 52 -18.44 -7.04 3.30
CA MET A 52 -18.39 -8.48 3.03
C MET A 52 -17.86 -8.76 1.63
N ALA A 53 -18.30 -7.99 0.63
CA ALA A 53 -17.88 -8.15 -0.75
C ALA A 53 -16.39 -7.88 -0.94
N SER A 54 -15.85 -6.84 -0.29
CA SER A 54 -14.41 -6.53 -0.30
C SER A 54 -13.58 -7.73 0.16
N LYS A 55 -14.01 -8.40 1.24
CA LYS A 55 -13.33 -9.59 1.79
C LYS A 55 -13.43 -10.82 0.89
N LYS A 56 -14.44 -10.88 0.02
CA LYS A 56 -14.73 -12.01 -0.88
C LYS A 56 -14.29 -11.77 -2.33
N THR A 57 -13.65 -10.65 -2.64
CA THR A 57 -13.17 -10.34 -3.98
C THR A 57 -12.41 -11.48 -4.68
N PRO A 58 -11.44 -12.17 -4.05
CA PRO A 58 -10.72 -13.27 -4.71
C PRO A 58 -11.59 -14.51 -4.99
N GLU A 59 -12.74 -14.67 -4.33
CA GLU A 59 -13.71 -15.75 -4.64
C GLU A 59 -14.55 -15.42 -5.87
N LEU A 60 -14.73 -14.12 -6.17
CA LEU A 60 -15.57 -13.63 -7.27
C LEU A 60 -14.77 -13.39 -8.55
N LEU A 61 -13.51 -12.96 -8.44
CA LEU A 61 -12.68 -12.56 -9.57
C LEU A 61 -11.53 -13.57 -9.78
N PRO A 62 -11.58 -14.41 -10.84
CA PRO A 62 -10.73 -15.60 -10.98
C PRO A 62 -9.21 -15.37 -10.96
N PHE A 63 -8.74 -14.17 -11.29
CA PHE A 63 -7.31 -13.83 -11.37
C PHE A 63 -6.85 -12.85 -10.29
N CYS A 64 -7.73 -12.49 -9.35
CA CYS A 64 -7.34 -11.73 -8.17
C CYS A 64 -6.53 -12.60 -7.22
N HIS A 65 -5.47 -12.04 -6.67
CA HIS A 65 -4.74 -12.67 -5.57
C HIS A 65 -5.59 -12.60 -4.29
N PRO A 66 -5.58 -13.65 -3.46
CA PRO A 66 -6.00 -13.51 -2.07
C PRO A 66 -5.12 -12.48 -1.36
N VAL A 67 -5.72 -11.46 -0.76
CA VAL A 67 -5.01 -10.39 -0.04
C VAL A 67 -5.61 -10.19 1.36
N SER A 68 -4.75 -9.99 2.35
CA SER A 68 -5.17 -9.62 3.71
C SER A 68 -5.65 -8.16 3.74
N LEU A 69 -6.81 -7.90 4.32
CA LEU A 69 -7.36 -6.55 4.46
C LEU A 69 -7.18 -6.06 5.89
N GLU A 70 -6.52 -4.93 6.09
CA GLU A 70 -6.37 -4.32 7.42
C GLU A 70 -7.51 -3.34 7.73
N HIS A 71 -8.04 -2.69 6.70
CA HIS A 71 -9.13 -1.76 6.86
C HIS A 71 -10.01 -1.72 5.61
N VAL A 72 -11.33 -1.76 5.84
CA VAL A 72 -12.37 -1.57 4.82
C VAL A 72 -13.39 -0.60 5.40
N GLU A 73 -13.61 0.51 4.71
CA GLU A 73 -14.62 1.52 5.03
C GLU A 73 -15.58 1.67 3.86
N ILE A 74 -16.89 1.69 4.16
CA ILE A 74 -17.95 1.95 3.17
C ILE A 74 -18.77 3.14 3.66
N LYS A 75 -18.86 4.18 2.83
CA LYS A 75 -19.74 5.33 3.05
C LYS A 75 -20.87 5.29 2.05
N ALA A 76 -22.08 5.57 2.53
CA ALA A 76 -23.27 5.66 1.69
C ALA A 76 -24.03 6.95 2.02
N GLN A 77 -24.37 7.71 0.99
CA GLN A 77 -24.99 9.04 1.10
C GLN A 77 -26.19 9.14 0.15
N LEU A 78 -27.30 9.70 0.63
CA LEU A 78 -28.49 9.94 -0.17
C LEU A 78 -28.44 11.34 -0.78
N GLY A 79 -28.69 11.44 -2.08
CA GLY A 79 -28.98 12.68 -2.80
C GLY A 79 -30.47 12.98 -2.87
N GLU A 80 -30.87 13.73 -3.90
CA GLU A 80 -32.29 14.00 -4.19
C GLU A 80 -32.97 12.81 -4.90
N ASP A 81 -32.30 12.25 -5.91
CA ASP A 81 -32.79 11.20 -6.79
C ASP A 81 -31.71 10.11 -7.02
N TYR A 82 -30.79 9.97 -6.08
CA TYR A 82 -29.72 8.98 -6.12
C TYR A 82 -29.22 8.59 -4.73
N LEU A 83 -28.46 7.51 -4.68
CA LEU A 83 -27.62 7.11 -3.55
C LEU A 83 -26.20 6.88 -4.06
N GLU A 84 -25.21 7.46 -3.38
CA GLU A 84 -23.79 7.29 -3.66
C GLU A 84 -23.15 6.33 -2.66
N VAL A 85 -22.20 5.53 -3.15
CA VAL A 85 -21.37 4.66 -2.33
C VAL A 85 -19.90 4.93 -2.62
N PHE A 86 -19.13 5.09 -1.55
CA PHE A 86 -17.68 5.19 -1.57
C PHE A 86 -17.11 4.02 -0.79
N SER A 87 -16.04 3.42 -1.31
CA SER A 87 -15.25 2.45 -0.58
C SER A 87 -13.81 2.94 -0.40
N TYR A 88 -13.21 2.56 0.73
CA TYR A 88 -11.78 2.70 0.98
C TYR A 88 -11.25 1.39 1.54
N VAL A 89 -10.22 0.85 0.91
CA VAL A 89 -9.57 -0.41 1.30
C VAL A 89 -8.09 -0.16 1.50
N LYS A 90 -7.53 -0.70 2.59
CA LYS A 90 -6.12 -0.51 2.96
C LYS A 90 -5.55 -1.79 3.58
N GLY A 91 -4.27 -2.03 3.32
CA GLY A 91 -3.51 -3.09 3.98
C GLY A 91 -2.05 -3.16 3.51
N ILE A 92 -1.34 -4.19 3.94
CA ILE A 92 0.06 -4.45 3.57
C ILE A 92 0.10 -5.69 2.67
N ASN A 93 0.50 -5.51 1.40
CA ASN A 93 0.52 -6.63 0.45
C ASN A 93 1.45 -6.38 -0.76
N LYS A 94 1.62 -7.42 -1.59
CA LYS A 94 2.42 -7.42 -2.82
C LYS A 94 1.67 -6.88 -4.03
N THR A 95 0.34 -6.87 -3.99
CA THR A 95 -0.55 -6.33 -5.02
C THR A 95 -1.51 -5.29 -4.44
N GLY A 96 -2.12 -4.47 -5.31
CA GLY A 96 -3.04 -3.40 -4.90
C GLY A 96 -4.43 -3.92 -4.52
N TYR A 97 -5.28 -2.99 -4.05
CA TYR A 97 -6.64 -3.25 -3.56
C TYR A 97 -7.73 -2.68 -4.48
N GLU A 98 -7.41 -2.37 -5.73
CA GLU A 98 -8.34 -1.74 -6.68
C GLU A 98 -9.62 -2.58 -6.83
N MET A 99 -9.45 -3.90 -6.93
CA MET A 99 -10.56 -4.82 -7.15
C MET A 99 -11.41 -4.99 -5.89
N GLU A 100 -10.81 -4.97 -4.71
CA GLU A 100 -11.51 -5.02 -3.43
C GLU A 100 -12.38 -3.78 -3.23
N ALA A 101 -11.87 -2.60 -3.61
CA ALA A 101 -12.61 -1.35 -3.54
C ALA A 101 -13.77 -1.31 -4.55
N LEU A 102 -13.52 -1.69 -5.81
CA LEU A 102 -14.54 -1.71 -6.87
C LEU A 102 -15.64 -2.75 -6.60
N THR A 103 -15.27 -3.94 -6.11
CA THR A 103 -16.22 -5.01 -5.77
C THR A 103 -17.12 -4.58 -4.62
N ALA A 104 -16.55 -3.92 -3.61
CA ALA A 104 -17.32 -3.40 -2.47
C ALA A 104 -18.41 -2.41 -2.91
N VAL A 105 -18.07 -1.43 -3.75
CA VAL A 105 -19.04 -0.47 -4.31
C VAL A 105 -20.10 -1.19 -5.13
N SER A 106 -19.69 -2.10 -6.01
CA SER A 106 -20.61 -2.81 -6.92
C SER A 106 -21.65 -3.60 -6.14
N VAL A 107 -21.23 -4.38 -5.14
CA VAL A 107 -22.14 -5.20 -4.34
C VAL A 107 -22.99 -4.35 -3.40
N ALA A 108 -22.46 -3.25 -2.85
CA ALA A 108 -23.26 -2.31 -2.07
C ALA A 108 -24.41 -1.72 -2.91
N LEU A 109 -24.14 -1.29 -4.14
CA LEU A 109 -25.16 -0.76 -5.05
C LEU A 109 -26.16 -1.84 -5.50
N LEU A 110 -25.71 -3.06 -5.79
CA LEU A 110 -26.59 -4.20 -6.04
C LEU A 110 -27.49 -4.52 -4.85
N THR A 111 -27.00 -4.31 -3.62
CA THR A 111 -27.80 -4.49 -2.40
C THR A 111 -28.88 -3.42 -2.29
N VAL A 112 -28.56 -2.15 -2.60
CA VAL A 112 -29.59 -1.09 -2.70
C VAL A 112 -30.64 -1.47 -3.74
N TYR A 113 -30.22 -1.95 -4.90
CA TYR A 113 -31.14 -2.41 -5.94
C TYR A 113 -32.04 -3.54 -5.41
N ASP A 114 -31.48 -4.58 -4.79
CA ASP A 114 -32.27 -5.70 -4.26
C ASP A 114 -33.29 -5.26 -3.20
N MET A 115 -32.90 -4.32 -2.35
CA MET A 115 -33.73 -3.77 -1.28
C MET A 115 -34.89 -2.93 -1.80
N CYS A 116 -34.71 -2.22 -2.92
CA CYS A 116 -35.67 -1.24 -3.44
C CYS A 116 -36.42 -1.69 -4.71
N LYS A 117 -36.05 -2.79 -5.39
CA LYS A 117 -36.65 -3.19 -6.68
C LYS A 117 -38.17 -3.43 -6.66
N GLY A 118 -38.76 -3.65 -5.49
CA GLY A 118 -40.21 -3.83 -5.34
C GLY A 118 -40.99 -2.51 -5.36
N MET A 119 -40.33 -1.37 -5.13
CA MET A 119 -40.94 -0.03 -5.13
C MET A 119 -40.42 0.84 -6.28
N ASP A 120 -39.23 0.52 -6.80
CA ASP A 120 -38.57 1.24 -7.87
C ASP A 120 -38.01 0.29 -8.91
N ASP A 121 -38.61 0.27 -10.08
CA ASP A 121 -38.21 -0.54 -11.23
C ASP A 121 -37.31 0.22 -12.22
N SER A 122 -37.11 1.52 -12.00
CA SER A 122 -36.38 2.42 -12.90
C SER A 122 -34.93 2.67 -12.50
N MET A 123 -34.46 1.97 -11.47
CA MET A 123 -33.14 2.21 -10.89
C MET A 123 -32.01 1.90 -11.86
N LEU A 124 -30.99 2.76 -11.87
CA LEU A 124 -29.81 2.63 -12.73
C LEU A 124 -28.54 2.72 -11.88
N ILE A 125 -27.70 1.69 -11.95
CA ILE A 125 -26.36 1.73 -11.34
C ILE A 125 -25.40 2.39 -12.33
N GLU A 126 -24.69 3.42 -11.88
CA GLU A 126 -23.89 4.30 -12.72
C GLU A 126 -22.54 4.62 -12.08
N GLU A 127 -21.59 5.07 -12.91
CA GLU A 127 -20.34 5.70 -12.49
C GLU A 127 -19.45 4.87 -11.54
N ILE A 128 -19.53 3.54 -11.58
CA ILE A 128 -18.60 2.69 -10.83
C ILE A 128 -17.18 2.88 -11.37
N ARG A 129 -16.31 3.45 -10.55
CA ARG A 129 -14.92 3.77 -10.93
C ARG A 129 -13.99 3.81 -9.73
N LEU A 130 -12.70 3.60 -10.01
CA LEU A 130 -11.63 3.86 -9.06
C LEU A 130 -11.41 5.37 -8.95
N LEU A 131 -11.33 5.90 -7.73
CA LEU A 131 -11.02 7.30 -7.46
C LEU A 131 -9.52 7.51 -7.29
N GLU A 132 -8.89 6.70 -6.44
CA GLU A 132 -7.49 6.82 -6.09
C GLU A 132 -6.92 5.44 -5.74
N LYS A 133 -5.61 5.27 -5.94
CA LYS A 133 -4.85 4.18 -5.34
C LYS A 133 -3.47 4.64 -4.93
N THR A 134 -2.95 4.06 -3.86
CA THR A 134 -1.59 4.31 -3.36
C THR A 134 -0.85 2.99 -3.11
N GLY A 135 0.48 3.07 -3.07
CA GLY A 135 1.36 1.93 -2.85
C GLY A 135 1.79 1.17 -4.11
N GLY A 136 2.71 0.22 -3.95
CA GLY A 136 3.41 -0.41 -5.07
C GLY A 136 4.50 0.45 -5.68
N LYS A 137 4.76 0.29 -6.99
CA LYS A 137 5.89 0.93 -7.69
C LYS A 137 5.94 2.46 -7.53
N SER A 138 4.80 3.13 -7.37
CA SER A 138 4.70 4.59 -7.23
C SER A 138 5.10 5.11 -5.84
N GLN A 139 5.16 4.26 -4.81
CA GLN A 139 5.81 4.58 -3.53
C GLN A 139 7.29 4.16 -3.52
N TRP A 140 7.68 3.21 -4.38
CA TRP A 140 9.07 2.83 -4.65
C TRP A 140 9.86 3.92 -5.37
N SER A 141 9.18 4.77 -6.13
CA SER A 141 9.80 5.73 -7.04
C SER A 141 10.06 7.10 -6.44
N LYS A 142 10.08 7.26 -5.11
CA LYS A 142 10.73 8.44 -4.53
C LYS A 142 12.23 8.19 -4.52
N THR A 143 12.83 8.56 -5.65
CA THR A 143 14.27 8.57 -5.92
C THR A 143 15.02 9.30 -4.81
N LEU A 144 16.28 8.93 -4.61
CA LEU A 144 17.27 9.66 -3.82
C LEU A 144 17.73 10.96 -4.53
N GLU A 145 16.96 11.46 -5.49
CA GLU A 145 17.22 12.72 -6.19
C GLU A 145 17.42 13.87 -5.21
N GLY A 146 18.55 14.57 -5.37
CA GLY A 146 18.96 15.69 -4.52
C GLY A 146 19.41 15.28 -3.11
N ILE A 147 19.50 13.97 -2.81
CA ILE A 147 20.05 13.47 -1.55
C ILE A 147 21.54 13.23 -1.70
N ARG A 148 22.34 13.94 -0.88
CA ARG A 148 23.78 13.70 -0.76
C ARG A 148 24.06 12.51 0.16
N VAL A 149 24.83 11.54 -0.32
CA VAL A 149 25.13 10.28 0.36
C VAL A 149 26.63 10.08 0.46
N LYS A 150 27.11 9.71 1.66
CA LYS A 150 28.48 9.23 1.88
C LYS A 150 28.51 7.71 2.00
N VAL A 151 29.47 7.07 1.34
CA VAL A 151 29.69 5.63 1.43
C VAL A 151 31.02 5.33 2.13
N LEU A 152 30.96 4.62 3.26
CA LEU A 152 32.13 4.15 4.00
C LEU A 152 32.28 2.63 3.86
N SER A 153 33.26 2.21 3.07
CA SER A 153 33.59 0.81 2.89
C SER A 153 35.07 0.69 2.51
N GLU A 154 35.76 -0.28 3.12
CA GLU A 154 37.18 -0.60 2.82
C GLU A 154 37.33 -1.73 1.81
N SER A 155 36.22 -2.32 1.35
CA SER A 155 36.23 -3.41 0.39
C SER A 155 35.91 -2.94 -1.02
N ALA A 156 36.15 -3.85 -1.98
CA ALA A 156 35.74 -3.69 -3.37
C ALA A 156 34.22 -3.55 -3.56
N LEU A 157 33.41 -3.69 -2.49
CA LEU A 157 31.97 -3.48 -2.52
C LEU A 157 31.58 -2.00 -2.48
N LYS A 158 32.51 -1.07 -2.20
CA LYS A 158 32.26 0.37 -2.22
C LYS A 158 31.64 0.83 -3.54
N GLU A 159 32.29 0.54 -4.66
CA GLU A 159 31.82 0.92 -6.00
C GLU A 159 30.46 0.29 -6.34
N PHE A 160 30.20 -0.93 -5.83
CA PHE A 160 28.92 -1.60 -6.02
C PHE A 160 27.78 -0.89 -5.29
N ILE A 161 28.00 -0.46 -4.04
CA ILE A 161 27.03 0.30 -3.25
C ILE A 161 26.79 1.67 -3.89
N GLU A 162 27.85 2.36 -4.28
CA GLU A 162 27.78 3.65 -4.97
C GLU A 162 26.97 3.55 -6.27
N GLY A 163 27.20 2.53 -7.08
CA GLY A 163 26.42 2.28 -8.30
C GLY A 163 24.93 2.07 -8.03
N LYS A 164 24.58 1.33 -6.97
CA LYS A 164 23.17 1.15 -6.57
C LYS A 164 22.55 2.48 -6.12
N LEU A 165 23.26 3.29 -5.34
CA LEU A 165 22.78 4.61 -4.88
C LEU A 165 22.59 5.60 -6.03
N LEU A 166 23.55 5.65 -6.98
CA LEU A 166 23.46 6.46 -8.19
C LEU A 166 22.26 6.06 -9.06
N SER A 167 21.99 4.75 -9.19
CA SER A 167 20.82 4.25 -9.92
C SER A 167 19.48 4.67 -9.28
N LEU A 168 19.50 5.03 -8.00
CA LEU A 168 18.35 5.58 -7.28
C LEU A 168 18.28 7.12 -7.34
N GLY A 169 19.24 7.80 -7.97
CA GLY A 169 19.28 9.26 -8.11
C GLY A 169 20.07 10.01 -7.04
N ALA A 170 20.83 9.30 -6.18
CA ALA A 170 21.64 9.92 -5.14
C ALA A 170 22.82 10.73 -5.70
N GLU A 171 23.28 11.73 -4.94
CA GLU A 171 24.54 12.45 -5.18
C GLU A 171 25.61 11.93 -4.20
N LEU A 172 26.73 11.41 -4.70
CA LEU A 172 27.83 10.99 -3.82
C LEU A 172 28.57 12.22 -3.28
N SER A 173 28.82 12.25 -1.97
CA SER A 173 29.50 13.38 -1.33
C SER A 173 30.27 12.97 -0.08
N GLU A 174 31.52 13.41 0.03
CA GLU A 174 32.37 13.16 1.20
C GLU A 174 32.03 14.06 2.41
N GLU A 175 31.43 15.23 2.14
CA GLU A 175 31.05 16.25 3.12
C GLU A 175 29.62 16.75 2.84
N GLY A 176 28.93 17.27 3.87
CA GLY A 176 27.58 17.82 3.68
C GLY A 176 26.53 16.81 3.20
N TYR A 177 26.70 15.53 3.55
CA TYR A 177 25.76 14.45 3.22
C TYR A 177 24.61 14.35 4.24
N GLY A 178 23.43 13.97 3.76
CA GLY A 178 22.24 13.70 4.58
C GLY A 178 22.10 12.22 4.97
N LEU A 179 22.75 11.31 4.24
CA LEU A 179 22.74 9.87 4.47
C LEU A 179 24.16 9.32 4.52
N LEU A 180 24.44 8.47 5.52
CA LEU A 180 25.65 7.66 5.60
C LEU A 180 25.31 6.19 5.33
N VAL A 181 25.95 5.56 4.36
CA VAL A 181 25.89 4.12 4.12
C VAL A 181 27.27 3.53 4.43
N SER A 182 27.35 2.51 5.27
CA SER A 182 28.62 1.93 5.70
C SER A 182 28.57 0.41 5.69
N THR A 183 29.65 -0.27 5.28
CA THR A 183 29.86 -1.70 5.58
C THR A 183 30.66 -1.92 6.86
N GLN A 184 31.24 -0.84 7.39
CA GLN A 184 31.91 -0.81 8.68
C GLN A 184 30.90 -0.59 9.81
N SER A 185 31.25 -1.03 11.01
CA SER A 185 30.42 -0.82 12.20
C SER A 185 30.26 0.66 12.50
N LEU A 186 29.02 1.10 12.68
CA LEU A 186 28.65 2.46 13.06
C LEU A 186 28.21 2.51 14.53
N SER A 187 28.41 3.68 15.15
CA SER A 187 27.84 3.98 16.46
C SER A 187 26.50 4.69 16.27
N PHE A 188 25.39 3.97 16.50
CA PHE A 188 24.05 4.50 16.37
C PHE A 188 23.61 5.17 17.68
N SER A 189 23.12 6.41 17.59
CA SER A 189 22.39 7.05 18.69
C SER A 189 20.97 6.50 18.83
N GLU A 190 20.39 6.01 17.73
CA GLU A 190 19.08 5.36 17.72
C GLU A 190 19.06 4.30 16.59
N VAL A 191 18.57 3.09 16.87
CA VAL A 191 18.32 2.06 15.85
C VAL A 191 16.81 1.96 15.64
N TRP A 192 16.36 2.09 14.39
CA TRP A 192 14.95 2.09 14.06
C TRP A 192 14.40 0.66 13.91
N GLN A 193 13.12 0.49 14.26
CA GLN A 193 12.41 -0.80 14.20
C GLN A 193 12.40 -1.44 12.80
N VAL A 194 12.50 -0.62 11.75
CA VAL A 194 12.61 -1.09 10.36
C VAL A 194 13.79 -2.04 10.15
N SER A 195 14.85 -1.93 10.97
CA SER A 195 15.98 -2.87 10.94
C SER A 195 15.53 -4.32 11.15
N SER A 196 14.57 -4.56 12.05
CA SER A 196 14.01 -5.90 12.30
C SER A 196 13.28 -6.44 11.07
N VAL A 197 12.45 -5.60 10.45
CA VAL A 197 11.68 -5.94 9.23
C VAL A 197 12.62 -6.24 8.06
N ILE A 198 13.66 -5.42 7.89
CA ILE A 198 14.69 -5.63 6.88
C ILE A 198 15.39 -6.97 7.09
N ASN A 199 15.84 -7.24 8.32
CA ASN A 199 16.56 -8.47 8.63
C ASN A 199 15.69 -9.71 8.49
N GLN A 200 14.42 -9.67 8.89
CA GLN A 200 13.49 -10.78 8.69
C GLN A 200 13.33 -11.10 7.19
N LYS A 201 13.22 -10.07 6.35
CA LYS A 201 13.11 -10.24 4.90
C LYS A 201 14.40 -10.77 4.28
N LEU A 202 15.55 -10.19 4.65
CA LEU A 202 16.86 -10.62 4.14
C LEU A 202 17.17 -12.05 4.56
N PHE A 203 16.86 -12.42 5.80
CA PHE A 203 17.02 -13.79 6.30
C PHE A 203 16.14 -14.77 5.52
N SER A 204 14.90 -14.38 5.20
CA SER A 204 14.02 -15.19 4.35
C SER A 204 14.53 -15.38 2.92
N LEU A 205 15.34 -14.46 2.40
CA LEU A 205 15.90 -14.54 1.04
C LEU A 205 17.25 -15.26 1.01
N LEU A 206 18.09 -15.00 2.01
CA LEU A 206 19.50 -15.38 2.05
C LEU A 206 19.90 -15.83 3.48
N PRO A 207 19.30 -16.94 3.99
CA PRO A 207 19.46 -17.35 5.39
C PRO A 207 20.92 -17.71 5.75
N GLU A 208 21.66 -18.29 4.81
CA GLU A 208 23.05 -18.71 5.01
C GLU A 208 24.07 -17.55 4.87
N ALA A 209 23.66 -16.45 4.23
CA ALA A 209 24.54 -15.31 3.97
C ALA A 209 24.41 -14.22 5.04
N LEU A 210 23.23 -14.07 5.67
CA LEU A 210 22.97 -13.05 6.67
C LEU A 210 23.54 -13.46 8.04
N LYS A 211 24.56 -12.75 8.53
CA LYS A 211 25.19 -13.03 9.84
C LYS A 211 25.03 -11.87 10.81
N ARG A 212 25.43 -10.66 10.39
CA ARG A 212 25.40 -9.44 11.22
C ARG A 212 24.08 -8.70 11.08
N GLY A 213 23.44 -8.82 9.92
CA GLY A 213 22.25 -8.07 9.58
C GLY A 213 22.55 -6.64 9.11
N VAL A 214 21.48 -5.96 8.72
CA VAL A 214 21.46 -4.54 8.37
C VAL A 214 20.88 -3.75 9.53
N LYS A 215 21.47 -2.59 9.83
CA LYS A 215 20.93 -1.63 10.79
C LYS A 215 20.61 -0.31 10.09
N VAL A 216 19.45 0.25 10.41
CA VAL A 216 19.01 1.56 9.95
C VAL A 216 18.67 2.40 11.17
N GLY A 217 19.13 3.64 11.20
CA GLY A 217 18.94 4.51 12.37
C GLY A 217 19.68 5.82 12.26
N LEU A 218 19.92 6.48 13.38
CA LEU A 218 20.64 7.75 13.44
C LEU A 218 22.06 7.58 13.98
N CYS A 219 23.04 8.21 13.34
CA CYS A 219 24.34 8.51 13.96
C CYS A 219 24.50 10.02 14.04
N ASN A 220 24.71 10.55 15.24
CA ASN A 220 24.88 11.99 15.47
C ASN A 220 23.78 12.84 14.78
N GLY A 221 22.52 12.37 14.86
CA GLY A 221 21.36 13.05 14.28
C GLY A 221 21.20 12.93 12.76
N ARG A 222 22.02 12.13 12.07
CA ARG A 222 21.92 11.88 10.62
C ARG A 222 21.52 10.45 10.34
N LEU A 223 20.76 10.21 9.27
CA LEU A 223 20.37 8.86 8.87
C LEU A 223 21.62 8.05 8.48
N CYS A 224 21.70 6.85 9.04
CA CYS A 224 22.76 5.89 8.84
C CYS A 224 22.19 4.53 8.45
N ILE A 225 22.86 3.85 7.53
CA ILE A 225 22.61 2.46 7.16
C ILE A 225 23.93 1.70 7.28
N GLU A 226 23.98 0.75 8.21
CA GLU A 226 25.07 -0.22 8.33
C GLU A 226 24.64 -1.48 7.56
N LEU A 227 25.32 -1.77 6.46
CA LEU A 227 25.10 -2.94 5.62
C LEU A 227 26.07 -4.06 6.02
N GLU A 228 25.58 -5.29 5.98
CA GLU A 228 26.47 -6.44 6.03
C GLU A 228 27.34 -6.50 4.78
N GLU A 229 28.63 -6.76 4.99
CA GLU A 229 29.63 -6.80 3.93
C GLU A 229 29.56 -8.10 3.10
N ASP A 230 28.43 -8.30 2.44
CA ASP A 230 28.16 -9.39 1.52
C ASP A 230 27.41 -8.88 0.29
N LYS A 231 27.89 -9.21 -0.90
CA LYS A 231 27.35 -8.67 -2.16
C LYS A 231 25.89 -9.08 -2.39
N ALA A 232 25.50 -10.30 -2.01
CA ALA A 232 24.14 -10.79 -2.19
C ALA A 232 23.18 -10.07 -1.22
N ILE A 233 23.61 -9.89 0.03
CA ILE A 233 22.85 -9.11 1.03
C ILE A 233 22.66 -7.66 0.56
N ILE A 234 23.73 -7.00 0.10
CA ILE A 234 23.66 -5.62 -0.41
C ILE A 234 22.71 -5.52 -1.61
N SER A 235 22.78 -6.44 -2.58
CA SER A 235 21.87 -6.40 -3.73
C SER A 235 20.41 -6.60 -3.29
N ALA A 236 20.15 -7.61 -2.45
CA ALA A 236 18.82 -7.89 -1.92
C ALA A 236 18.25 -6.72 -1.12
N PHE A 237 19.10 -6.04 -0.34
CA PHE A 237 18.74 -4.84 0.39
C PHE A 237 18.29 -3.71 -0.56
N PHE A 238 19.10 -3.36 -1.56
CA PHE A 238 18.76 -2.27 -2.48
C PHE A 238 17.54 -2.60 -3.35
N GLU A 239 17.39 -3.86 -3.78
CA GLU A 239 16.21 -4.31 -4.55
C GLU A 239 14.93 -4.26 -3.72
N SER A 240 15.00 -4.65 -2.44
CA SER A 240 13.84 -4.74 -1.56
C SER A 240 13.52 -3.44 -0.83
N PHE A 241 14.50 -2.57 -0.60
CA PHE A 241 14.36 -1.42 0.30
C PHE A 241 14.98 -0.12 -0.24
N GLY A 242 15.73 -0.15 -1.34
CA GLY A 242 16.41 1.03 -1.89
C GLY A 242 15.48 2.22 -2.15
N GLY A 243 14.28 1.96 -2.69
CA GLY A 243 13.26 2.98 -2.93
C GLY A 243 12.59 3.54 -1.66
N LEU A 244 12.81 2.94 -0.49
CA LEU A 244 12.27 3.41 0.79
C LEU A 244 13.22 4.36 1.52
N ILE A 245 14.51 4.37 1.17
CA ILE A 245 15.53 5.20 1.82
C ILE A 245 15.15 6.69 1.74
N GLY A 246 14.61 7.14 0.61
CA GLY A 246 14.15 8.53 0.46
C GLY A 246 13.01 8.91 1.41
N ASN A 247 12.12 7.97 1.74
CA ASN A 247 11.03 8.21 2.69
C ASN A 247 11.55 8.28 4.14
N TRP A 248 12.52 7.43 4.48
CA TRP A 248 13.20 7.45 5.78
C TRP A 248 13.85 8.80 6.09
N LEU A 249 14.48 9.42 5.08
CA LEU A 249 15.09 10.75 5.19
C LEU A 249 14.07 11.87 5.42
N ARG A 250 12.94 11.84 4.70
CA ARG A 250 11.96 12.94 4.70
C ARG A 250 11.05 12.94 5.92
N ASN A 251 10.73 11.76 6.45
CA ASN A 251 9.75 11.62 7.53
C ASN A 251 10.40 11.54 8.92
N GLY A 252 11.73 11.43 9.01
CA GLY A 252 12.46 11.34 10.29
C GLY A 252 12.21 10.06 11.10
N LYS A 253 11.30 9.19 10.64
CA LYS A 253 11.03 7.83 11.13
C LYS A 253 10.52 6.96 9.99
N ALA A 254 10.90 5.68 9.99
CA ALA A 254 10.22 4.65 9.20
C ALA A 254 8.92 4.28 9.92
N VAL A 255 7.80 4.88 9.51
CA VAL A 255 6.44 4.46 9.89
C VAL A 255 5.87 3.60 8.78
#